data_AF-A0A9E3QKC0-F1
#
_entry.id   AF-A0A9E3QKC0-F1
#
_cell.length_a   1.000
_cell.length_b   1.000
_cell.length_c   1.000
_cell.angle_alpha   90.00
_cell.angle_beta   90.00
_cell.angle_gamma   90.00
#
_symmetry.space_group_name_H-M   'P 1'
#
loop_
_entity.id
_entity.type
_entity.pdbx_description
1 polymer ?
#
loop_
_entity_poly.entity_id
_entity_poly.type
_entity_poly.pdbx_seq_one_letter_code
_entity_poly.pdbx_strand_id
1 'polypeptide(L)' 'MSPLLVSLFFSVGAATWIYVKFQHSSGNNTKQSAMAAGVAGLFIFVVFYFVTASILK' A
#
# COMPACT_ATOMS: atom_id res chain seq x y z
N MET A 1 9.63 17.38 -2.50
CA MET A 1 9.15 16.25 -3.35
C MET A 1 7.63 16.33 -3.43
N SER A 2 7.03 16.02 -4.59
CA SER A 2 5.56 16.07 -4.74
C SER A 2 4.88 15.11 -3.74
N PRO A 3 3.86 15.55 -2.98
CA PRO A 3 3.10 14.70 -2.05
C PRO A 3 2.53 13.45 -2.73
N LEU A 4 2.22 13.56 -4.03
CA LEU A 4 1.77 12.45 -4.86
C LEU A 4 2.82 11.35 -4.99
N LEU A 5 4.09 11.71 -5.24
CA LEU A 5 5.16 10.72 -5.34
C LEU A 5 5.46 10.06 -4.00
N VAL A 6 5.47 10.85 -2.91
CA VAL A 6 5.74 10.33 -1.56
C VAL A 6 4.66 9.32 -1.13
N SER A 7 3.40 9.67 -1.30
CA SER A 7 2.27 8.77 -1.00
C SER A 7 2.26 7.52 -1.89
N LEU A 8 2.61 7.66 -3.18
CA LEU A 8 2.69 6.53 -4.10
C LEU A 8 3.75 5.53 -3.67
N PHE A 9 5.00 5.98 -3.45
CA PHE A 9 6.10 5.10 -3.01
C PHE A 9 5.80 4.46 -1.66
N PHE A 10 5.21 5.20 -0.73
CA PHE A 10 4.80 4.66 0.57
C PHE A 10 3.76 3.54 0.40
N SER A 11 2.72 3.77 -0.43
CA SER A 11 1.68 2.77 -0.64
C SER A 11 2.20 1.51 -1.33
N VAL A 12 3.15 1.62 -2.26
CA VAL A 12 3.76 0.48 -2.95
C VAL A 12 4.58 -0.36 -1.97
N GLY A 13 5.37 0.29 -1.11
CA GLY A 13 6.12 -0.41 -0.06
C GLY A 13 5.19 -1.14 0.92
N ALA A 14 4.13 -0.46 1.36
CA ALA A 14 3.14 -1.05 2.27
C ALA A 14 2.38 -2.21 1.62
N ALA A 15 1.94 -2.07 0.36
CA ALA A 15 1.29 -3.13 -0.40
C ALA A 15 2.19 -4.36 -0.57
N THR A 16 3.48 -4.15 -0.87
CA THR A 16 4.47 -5.23 -0.98
C THR A 16 4.63 -5.97 0.35
N TRP A 17 4.72 -5.26 1.48
CA TRP A 17 4.78 -5.89 2.79
C TRP A 17 3.52 -6.70 3.11
N ILE A 18 2.34 -6.17 2.80
CA ILE A 18 1.06 -6.86 2.97
C ILE A 18 1.01 -8.15 2.14
N TYR A 19 1.46 -8.07 0.89
CA TYR A 19 1.52 -9.22 -0.01
C TYR A 19 2.41 -10.34 0.56
N VAL A 20 3.65 -10.01 0.94
CA VAL A 20 4.59 -10.99 1.51
C VAL A 20 4.03 -11.58 2.80
N LYS A 21 3.45 -10.75 3.67
CA LYS A 21 2.86 -11.21 4.92
C LYS A 21 1.70 -12.18 4.69
N PHE A 22 0.82 -11.89 3.73
CA PHE A 22 -0.27 -12.81 3.39
C PHE A 22 0.23 -14.07 2.70
N GLN A 23 1.27 -14.01 1.87
CA GLN A 23 1.87 -15.23 1.31
C GLN A 23 2.45 -16.15 2.41
N HIS A 24 3.14 -15.59 3.40
CA HIS A 24 3.65 -16.35 4.54
C HIS A 24 2.53 -16.93 5.42
N SER A 25 1.46 -16.16 5.67
CA SER A 25 0.37 -16.59 6.55
C SER A 25 -0.63 -17.55 5.90
N SER A 26 -0.83 -17.46 4.59
CA SER A 26 -1.83 -18.24 3.86
C SER A 26 -1.29 -19.53 3.24
N GLY A 27 -0.01 -19.85 3.45
CA GLY A 27 0.63 -21.01 2.85
C GLY A 27 0.77 -20.88 1.34
N ASN A 28 1.22 -19.70 0.87
CA ASN A 28 1.48 -19.41 -0.55
C ASN A 28 0.22 -19.25 -1.43
N ASN A 29 -0.91 -18.78 -0.86
CA ASN A 29 -2.10 -18.42 -1.65
C ASN A 29 -1.91 -17.07 -2.35
N THR A 30 -1.29 -17.12 -3.52
CA THR A 30 -0.90 -15.95 -4.33
C THR A 30 -2.10 -15.10 -4.77
N LYS A 31 -3.22 -15.72 -5.19
CA LYS A 31 -4.38 -15.00 -5.73
C LYS A 31 -5.04 -14.13 -4.65
N GLN A 32 -5.28 -14.71 -3.48
CA GLN A 32 -5.90 -13.98 -2.37
C GLN A 32 -4.95 -12.92 -1.80
N SER A 33 -3.66 -13.24 -1.68
CA SER A 33 -2.63 -12.30 -1.20
C SER A 33 -2.48 -11.09 -2.13
N ALA A 34 -2.50 -11.30 -3.44
CA ALA A 34 -2.43 -10.22 -4.43
C ALA A 34 -3.67 -9.31 -4.38
N MET A 35 -4.88 -9.88 -4.26
CA MET A 35 -6.10 -9.08 -4.10
C MET A 35 -6.08 -8.26 -2.80
N ALA A 36 -5.69 -8.88 -1.68
CA ALA A 36 -5.60 -8.20 -0.39
C ALA A 36 -4.58 -7.06 -0.42
N ALA A 37 -3.40 -7.30 -1.00
CA ALA A 37 -2.35 -6.31 -1.15
C ALA A 37 -2.75 -5.16 -2.08
N GLY A 38 -3.43 -5.45 -3.19
CA GLY A 38 -3.92 -4.45 -4.14
C GLY A 38 -4.97 -3.53 -3.52
N VAL A 39 -5.99 -4.10 -2.87
CA VAL A 39 -7.06 -3.31 -2.22
C VAL A 39 -6.51 -2.50 -1.05
N ALA A 40 -5.69 -3.11 -0.20
CA ALA A 40 -5.09 -2.41 0.93
C ALA A 40 -4.10 -1.32 0.49
N GLY A 41 -3.29 -1.58 -0.54
CA GLY A 41 -2.37 -0.60 -1.11
C GLY A 41 -3.08 0.64 -1.65
N LEU A 42 -4.20 0.44 -2.36
CA LEU A 42 -5.01 1.54 -2.89
C LEU A 42 -5.63 2.37 -1.75
N PHE A 43 -6.13 1.71 -0.71
CA PHE A 43 -6.65 2.39 0.48
C PHE A 43 -5.57 3.20 1.21
N ILE A 44 -4.38 2.61 1.39
CA ILE A 44 -3.22 3.27 2.01
C ILE A 44 -2.78 4.48 1.18
N PHE A 45 -2.72 4.37 -0.15
CA PHE A 45 -2.37 5.48 -1.03
C PHE A 45 -3.29 6.68 -0.82
N VAL A 46 -4.61 6.46 -0.87
CA VAL A 46 -5.60 7.53 -0.73
C VAL A 46 -5.47 8.22 0.63
N VAL A 47 -5.44 7.46 1.72
CA VAL A 47 -5.31 8.01 3.08
C VAL A 47 -4.00 8.79 3.22
N PHE A 48 -2.88 8.20 2.79
CA PHE A 48 -1.58 8.83 2.95
C PHE A 48 -1.40 10.06 2.07
N TYR A 49 -2.01 10.07 0.88
CA TYR A 49 -2.05 11.24 0.00
C TYR A 49 -2.77 12.41 0.67
N PHE A 50 -3.95 12.21 1.25
CA PHE A 50 -4.66 13.28 1.95
C PHE A 50 -3.89 13.79 3.16
N VAL A 51 -3.24 12.91 3.93
CA VAL A 51 -2.41 13.29 5.08
C VAL A 51 -1.19 14.10 4.62
N THR A 52 -0.43 13.59 3.66
CA THR A 52 0.76 14.30 3.15
C THR A 52 0.40 15.59 2.45
N ALA A 53 -0.66 15.64 1.64
CA ALA A 53 -1.14 16.88 1.01
C ALA A 53 -1.59 17.93 2.03
N SER A 54 -2.17 17.52 3.15
CA SER A 54 -2.61 18.45 4.20
C SER A 54 -1.43 19.02 5.00
N ILE A 55 -0.35 18.25 5.16
CA ILE A 55 0.83 18.61 5.94
C ILE A 55 1.87 19.37 5.10
N LEU A 56 2.16 18.91 3.89
CA LEU A 56 3.19 19.42 2.99
C LEU A 56 2.69 20.56 2.06
N LYS A 57 1.77 21.40 2.54
CA LYS A 57 1.18 22.52 1.76
C LYS A 57 2.17 23.23 0.84
#